data_AF-A0A4W3GXW2-F1
#
_entry.id   AF-A0A4W3GXW2-F1
#
_cell.length_a   1.000
_cell.length_b   1.000
_cell.length_c   1.000
_cell.angle_alpha   90.00
_cell.angle_beta   90.00
_cell.angle_gamma   90.00
#
_symmetry.space_group_name_H-M   'P 1'
#
loop_
_entity.id
_entity.type
_entity.pdbx_description
1 polymer ?
#
loop_
_entity_poly.entity_id
_entity_poly.type
_entity_poly.pdbx_seq_one_letter_code
_entity_poly.pdbx_strand_id
1 'polypeptide(L)'
;MAGMSVDLLKFHIDAPRWDQSTFIGRVKHFFNITDPRTVVVSNTRLDQAKALVESCRAGTLPPGTTLEQLHYAKKLYDSAFHPDSGERMNLIGRMSFQVPGGMAITGFMLQFYRTVPAVVFWQWVNQSFNALVNYTNRNAASPISATQLGVAYVTATSTALATAVGLNLYTKKAPPLLARWVPFVAVAAANFVNIPMMRQQEIISGISVTDENDNKLGVSR
;
A
#
# COMPACT_ATOMS: atom_id res chain seq x y z
N MET A 1 -4.40 10.50 -43.14
CA MET A 1 -4.21 9.34 -42.25
C MET A 1 -5.22 9.43 -41.12
N ALA A 2 -6.39 8.82 -41.31
CA ALA A 2 -7.42 8.70 -40.29
C ALA A 2 -7.04 7.49 -39.41
N GLY A 3 -6.55 7.76 -38.20
CA GLY A 3 -6.10 6.74 -37.26
C GLY A 3 -6.89 6.83 -35.96
N MET A 4 -7.91 5.97 -35.84
CA MET A 4 -8.54 5.51 -34.61
C MET A 4 -9.02 6.59 -33.61
N SER A 5 -10.20 7.14 -33.88
CA SER A 5 -11.12 7.51 -32.81
C SER A 5 -11.55 6.22 -32.09
N VAL A 6 -10.75 5.74 -31.15
CA VAL A 6 -11.22 4.75 -30.18
C VAL A 6 -12.45 5.36 -29.54
N ASP A 7 -13.57 4.68 -29.69
CA ASP A 7 -14.88 5.08 -29.22
C ASP A 7 -14.79 5.36 -27.71
N LEU A 8 -14.57 6.64 -27.33
CA LEU A 8 -14.39 7.05 -25.92
C LEU A 8 -15.61 6.64 -25.08
N LEU A 9 -16.75 6.44 -25.74
CA LEU A 9 -18.00 5.91 -25.19
C LEU A 9 -17.91 4.45 -24.70
N LYS A 10 -16.94 3.66 -25.20
CA LYS A 10 -16.72 2.26 -24.77
C LYS A 10 -15.63 2.13 -23.70
N PHE A 11 -14.97 3.22 -23.32
CA PHE A 11 -13.93 3.18 -22.32
C PHE A 11 -14.55 3.04 -20.92
N HIS A 12 -14.47 1.83 -20.36
CA HIS A 12 -14.87 1.59 -18.98
C HIS A 12 -13.77 2.05 -18.03
N ILE A 13 -13.99 3.21 -17.40
CA ILE A 13 -13.05 3.81 -16.46
C ILE A 13 -12.80 2.96 -15.22
N ASP A 14 -13.74 2.10 -14.81
CA ASP A 14 -13.56 1.22 -13.65
C ASP A 14 -12.90 -0.12 -14.02
N ALA A 15 -12.90 -0.50 -15.29
CA ALA A 15 -12.27 -1.73 -15.74
C ALA A 15 -10.74 -1.68 -15.55
N PRO A 16 -10.09 -2.80 -15.15
CA PRO A 16 -8.64 -2.89 -15.10
C PRO A 16 -8.02 -2.64 -16.48
N ARG A 17 -6.95 -1.83 -16.56
CA ARG A 17 -6.24 -1.58 -17.83
C ARG A 17 -5.59 -2.85 -18.41
N TRP A 18 -5.16 -3.75 -17.55
CA TRP A 18 -4.54 -5.02 -17.93
C TRP A 18 -5.39 -6.18 -17.43
N ASP A 19 -5.37 -7.28 -18.17
CA ASP A 19 -6.09 -8.51 -17.82
C ASP A 19 -5.65 -9.08 -16.47
N GLN A 20 -6.56 -9.06 -15.49
CA GLN A 20 -6.30 -9.53 -14.13
C GLN A 20 -6.31 -11.06 -13.99
N SER A 21 -6.74 -11.81 -15.02
CA SER A 21 -6.66 -13.28 -15.01
C SER A 21 -5.19 -13.75 -15.09
N THR A 22 -4.35 -12.99 -15.79
CA THR A 22 -2.93 -13.30 -15.95
C THR A 22 -2.07 -12.75 -14.81
N PHE A 23 -1.04 -13.49 -14.42
CA PHE A 23 -0.05 -13.02 -13.44
C PHE A 23 0.60 -11.70 -13.88
N ILE A 24 1.05 -11.62 -15.14
CA ILE A 24 1.72 -10.42 -15.68
C ILE A 24 0.78 -9.21 -15.70
N GLY A 25 -0.51 -9.39 -15.99
CA GLY A 25 -1.47 -8.29 -15.94
C GLY A 25 -1.70 -7.77 -14.53
N ARG A 26 -1.78 -8.65 -13.52
CA ARG A 26 -1.82 -8.24 -12.09
C ARG A 26 -0.56 -7.48 -11.69
N VAL A 27 0.60 -7.99 -12.09
CA VAL A 27 1.90 -7.32 -11.84
C VAL A 27 1.91 -5.92 -12.43
N LYS A 28 1.56 -5.76 -13.72
CA LYS A 28 1.49 -4.44 -14.38
C LYS A 28 0.51 -3.49 -13.68
N HIS A 29 -0.63 -4.00 -13.23
CA HIS A 29 -1.62 -3.24 -12.47
C HIS A 29 -1.04 -2.68 -11.17
N PHE A 30 -0.46 -3.54 -10.33
CA PHE A 30 0.15 -3.10 -9.07
C PHE A 30 1.35 -2.17 -9.28
N PHE A 31 2.22 -2.44 -10.26
CA PHE A 31 3.32 -1.54 -10.60
C PHE A 31 2.86 -0.15 -11.02
N ASN A 32 1.69 -0.04 -11.67
CA ASN A 32 1.14 1.23 -12.09
C ASN A 32 0.58 2.05 -10.92
N ILE A 33 -0.11 1.39 -9.98
CA ILE A 33 -0.70 2.03 -8.80
C ILE A 33 0.38 2.43 -7.79
N THR A 34 1.41 1.60 -7.64
CA THR A 34 2.53 1.80 -6.71
C THR A 34 3.68 2.62 -7.31
N ASP A 35 3.48 3.26 -8.46
CA ASP A 35 4.51 4.04 -9.12
C ASP A 35 4.93 5.25 -8.24
N PRO A 36 6.18 5.31 -7.75
CA PRO A 36 6.62 6.36 -6.83
C PRO A 36 6.63 7.75 -7.47
N ARG A 37 6.60 7.85 -8.81
CA ARG A 37 6.51 9.14 -9.52
C ARG A 37 5.19 9.85 -9.26
N THR A 38 4.15 9.16 -8.81
CA THR A 38 2.87 9.81 -8.47
C THR A 38 2.92 10.56 -7.14
N VAL A 39 3.90 10.28 -6.28
CA VAL A 39 4.10 10.95 -4.99
C VAL A 39 4.42 12.44 -5.16
N VAL A 40 5.18 12.80 -6.20
CA VAL A 40 5.61 14.19 -6.44
C VAL A 40 4.56 15.03 -7.18
N VAL A 41 3.40 14.45 -7.51
CA VAL A 41 2.32 15.15 -8.23
C VAL A 41 1.56 16.07 -7.28
N SER A 42 1.30 17.31 -7.73
CA SER A 42 0.58 18.31 -6.93
C SER A 42 -0.87 17.91 -6.65
N ASN A 43 -1.39 18.36 -5.50
CA ASN A 43 -2.80 18.14 -5.13
C ASN A 43 -3.77 18.67 -6.18
N THR A 44 -3.49 19.81 -6.79
CA THR A 44 -4.30 20.38 -7.87
C THR A 44 -4.43 19.45 -9.07
N ARG A 45 -3.34 18.78 -9.45
CA ARG A 45 -3.33 17.83 -10.57
C ARG A 45 -4.04 16.52 -10.21
N LEU A 46 -3.98 16.11 -8.95
CA LEU A 46 -4.76 14.97 -8.44
C LEU A 46 -6.26 15.27 -8.45
N ASP A 47 -6.67 16.49 -8.08
CA ASP A 47 -8.08 16.92 -8.16
C ASP A 47 -8.58 16.97 -9.61
N GLN A 48 -7.78 17.48 -10.53
CA GLN A 48 -8.09 17.46 -11.96
C GLN A 48 -8.24 16.03 -12.49
N ALA A 49 -7.37 15.11 -12.06
CA ALA A 49 -7.47 13.71 -12.44
C ALA A 49 -8.76 13.08 -11.88
N LYS A 50 -9.11 13.36 -10.62
CA LYS A 50 -10.38 12.92 -10.02
C LYS A 50 -11.59 13.46 -10.78
N ALA A 51 -11.63 14.75 -11.06
CA ALA A 51 -12.71 15.36 -11.83
C ALA A 51 -12.86 14.70 -13.21
N LEU A 52 -11.75 14.42 -13.91
CA LEU A 52 -11.81 13.76 -15.21
C LEU A 52 -12.32 12.31 -15.13
N VAL A 53 -11.93 11.57 -14.08
CA VAL A 53 -12.43 10.20 -13.81
C VAL A 53 -13.93 10.23 -13.51
N GLU A 54 -14.39 11.15 -12.68
CA GLU A 54 -15.81 11.31 -12.33
C GLU A 54 -16.65 11.76 -13.54
N SER A 55 -16.15 12.69 -14.34
CA SER A 55 -16.76 13.08 -15.62
C SER A 55 -16.86 11.90 -16.59
N CYS A 56 -15.84 11.04 -16.65
CA CYS A 56 -15.89 9.81 -17.44
C CYS A 56 -16.96 8.84 -16.93
N ARG A 57 -17.09 8.67 -15.60
CA ARG A 57 -18.16 7.86 -14.99
C ARG A 57 -19.56 8.42 -15.27
N ALA A 58 -19.69 9.74 -15.32
CA ALA A 58 -20.94 10.44 -15.64
C ALA A 58 -21.26 10.49 -17.14
N GLY A 59 -20.38 9.98 -18.01
CA GLY A 59 -20.53 10.02 -19.47
C GLY A 59 -20.31 11.42 -20.09
N THR A 60 -19.78 12.38 -19.33
CA THR A 60 -19.60 13.78 -19.73
C THR A 60 -18.12 14.11 -19.92
N LEU A 61 -17.51 13.58 -20.99
CA LEU A 61 -16.10 13.84 -21.29
C LEU A 61 -15.88 15.22 -21.93
N PRO A 62 -14.87 16.00 -21.49
CA PRO A 62 -14.48 17.23 -22.17
C PRO A 62 -14.10 16.97 -23.63
N PRO A 63 -14.50 17.86 -24.57
CA PRO A 63 -14.11 17.74 -25.97
C PRO A 63 -12.58 17.71 -26.14
N GLY A 64 -12.07 16.76 -26.92
CA GLY A 64 -10.63 16.61 -27.17
C GLY A 64 -9.87 15.76 -26.15
N THR A 65 -10.56 15.13 -25.20
CA THR A 65 -9.93 14.17 -24.28
C THR A 65 -9.40 12.96 -25.04
N THR A 66 -8.13 12.62 -24.83
CA THR A 66 -7.48 11.45 -25.44
C THR A 66 -7.53 10.23 -24.51
N LEU A 67 -7.45 9.03 -25.08
CA LEU A 67 -7.41 7.79 -24.31
C LEU A 67 -6.22 7.74 -23.33
N GLU A 68 -5.07 8.27 -23.74
CA GLU A 68 -3.87 8.33 -22.87
C GLU A 68 -4.08 9.28 -21.68
N GLN A 69 -4.79 10.39 -21.87
CA GLN A 69 -5.16 11.28 -20.76
C GLN A 69 -6.09 10.58 -19.76
N LEU A 70 -7.05 9.79 -20.24
CA LEU A 70 -7.94 9.00 -19.37
C LEU A 70 -7.17 7.94 -18.61
N HIS A 71 -6.28 7.19 -19.26
CA HIS A 71 -5.43 6.23 -18.58
C HIS A 71 -4.51 6.86 -17.54
N TYR A 72 -3.95 8.03 -17.84
CA TYR A 72 -3.10 8.75 -16.90
C TYR A 72 -3.90 9.32 -15.72
N ALA A 73 -5.09 9.87 -15.97
CA ALA A 73 -5.98 10.33 -14.91
C ALA A 73 -6.43 9.18 -14.02
N LYS A 74 -6.81 8.03 -14.59
CA LYS A 74 -7.09 6.80 -13.84
C LYS A 74 -5.91 6.38 -12.97
N LYS A 75 -4.69 6.35 -13.53
CA LYS A 75 -3.47 6.04 -12.76
C LYS A 75 -3.31 6.97 -11.57
N LEU A 76 -3.45 8.28 -11.77
CA LEU A 76 -3.33 9.26 -10.68
C LEU A 76 -4.42 9.05 -9.63
N TYR A 77 -5.65 8.80 -10.07
CA TYR A 77 -6.79 8.53 -9.20
C TYR A 77 -6.54 7.29 -8.33
N ASP A 78 -6.26 6.14 -8.95
CA ASP A 78 -6.00 4.87 -8.27
C ASP A 78 -4.82 4.95 -7.30
N SER A 79 -3.82 5.80 -7.58
CA SER A 79 -2.63 5.97 -6.72
C SER A 79 -2.85 6.87 -5.50
N ALA A 80 -3.88 7.73 -5.51
CA ALA A 80 -4.00 8.82 -4.54
C ALA A 80 -5.36 8.89 -3.83
N PHE A 81 -6.38 8.20 -4.33
CA PHE A 81 -7.73 8.18 -3.75
C PHE A 81 -8.12 6.77 -3.34
N HIS A 82 -8.74 6.66 -2.16
CA HIS A 82 -9.18 5.38 -1.62
C HIS A 82 -10.26 4.76 -2.51
N PRO A 83 -10.15 3.46 -2.88
CA PRO A 83 -11.09 2.84 -3.82
C PRO A 83 -12.54 2.87 -3.33
N ASP A 84 -12.75 2.64 -2.02
CA ASP A 84 -14.10 2.57 -1.46
C ASP A 84 -14.72 3.94 -1.11
N SER A 85 -13.97 4.86 -0.50
CA SER A 85 -14.52 6.16 -0.07
C SER A 85 -14.38 7.26 -1.13
N GLY A 86 -13.50 7.09 -2.12
CA GLY A 86 -13.16 8.13 -3.10
C GLY A 86 -12.44 9.35 -2.48
N GLU A 87 -12.07 9.27 -1.20
CA GLU A 87 -11.35 10.33 -0.49
C GLU A 87 -9.84 10.25 -0.76
N ARG A 88 -9.19 11.40 -0.69
CA ARG A 88 -7.74 11.48 -0.91
C ARG A 88 -6.99 10.83 0.26
N MET A 89 -6.12 9.88 -0.07
CA MET A 89 -5.22 9.25 0.88
C MET A 89 -4.09 10.19 1.32
N ASN A 90 -3.69 10.08 2.59
CA ASN A 90 -2.48 10.72 3.12
C ASN A 90 -1.27 10.27 2.30
N LEU A 91 -0.43 11.22 1.86
CA LEU A 91 0.76 10.96 1.04
C LEU A 91 1.63 9.83 1.58
N ILE A 92 1.88 9.81 2.90
CA ILE A 92 2.76 8.84 3.53
C ILE A 92 2.14 7.45 3.55
N GLY A 93 0.81 7.37 3.63
CA GLY A 93 0.06 6.12 3.61
C GLY A 93 -0.23 5.56 2.22
N ARG A 94 0.06 6.31 1.15
CA ARG A 94 -0.14 5.83 -0.23
C ARG A 94 0.80 4.68 -0.53
N MET A 95 0.29 3.67 -1.23
CA MET A 95 1.10 2.55 -1.70
C MET A 95 2.26 3.00 -2.61
N SER A 96 2.10 4.11 -3.34
CA SER A 96 3.18 4.71 -4.15
C SER A 96 4.34 5.28 -3.31
N PHE A 97 4.10 5.65 -2.04
CA PHE A 97 5.14 6.10 -1.11
C PHE A 97 5.74 4.97 -0.28
N GLN A 98 5.13 3.78 -0.28
CA GLN A 98 5.58 2.65 0.54
C GLN A 98 7.05 2.26 0.25
N VAL A 99 7.40 2.12 -1.03
CA VAL A 99 8.77 1.76 -1.42
C VAL A 99 9.76 2.90 -1.12
N PRO A 100 9.55 4.15 -1.56
CA PRO A 100 10.44 5.27 -1.21
C PRO A 100 10.60 5.47 0.31
N GLY A 101 9.50 5.51 1.05
CA GLY A 101 9.50 5.70 2.50
C GLY A 101 10.16 4.55 3.23
N GLY A 102 9.81 3.31 2.87
CA GLY A 102 10.42 2.11 3.44
C GLY A 102 11.92 1.99 3.15
N MET A 103 12.36 2.35 1.94
CA MET A 103 13.79 2.39 1.59
C MET A 103 14.54 3.44 2.42
N ALA A 104 13.98 4.64 2.59
CA ALA A 104 14.57 5.69 3.41
C ALA A 104 14.73 5.21 4.86
N ILE A 105 13.65 4.72 5.48
CA ILE A 105 13.64 4.20 6.85
C ILE A 105 14.64 3.03 7.00
N THR A 106 14.70 2.13 6.03
CA THR A 106 15.67 1.03 6.02
C THR A 106 17.10 1.54 5.95
N GLY A 107 17.39 2.52 5.09
CA GLY A 107 18.70 3.16 5.03
C GLY A 107 19.10 3.78 6.38
N PHE A 108 18.17 4.45 7.05
CA PHE A 108 18.40 4.99 8.39
C PHE A 108 18.63 3.90 9.45
N MET A 109 17.84 2.82 9.45
CA MET A 109 18.06 1.68 10.33
C MET A 109 19.46 1.05 10.13
N LEU A 110 19.93 0.96 8.88
CA LEU A 110 21.24 0.42 8.54
C LEU A 110 22.39 1.38 8.86
N GLN A 111 22.17 2.69 8.77
CA GLN A 111 23.17 3.70 9.12
C GLN A 111 23.34 3.80 10.65
N PHE A 112 22.23 3.78 11.38
CA PHE A 112 22.17 4.05 12.81
C PHE A 112 21.97 2.78 13.67
N TYR A 113 22.43 1.63 13.19
CA TYR A 113 22.29 0.33 13.88
C TYR A 113 23.15 0.16 15.14
N ARG A 114 24.14 1.02 15.39
CA ARG A 114 25.17 0.78 16.42
C ARG A 114 24.71 1.07 17.85
N THR A 115 23.76 1.97 18.04
CA THR A 115 23.34 2.40 19.38
C THR A 115 21.90 1.97 19.65
N VAL A 116 21.66 1.45 20.85
CA VAL A 116 20.34 0.99 21.28
C VAL A 116 19.26 2.09 21.16
N PRO A 117 19.49 3.35 21.59
CA PRO A 117 18.49 4.40 21.41
C PRO A 117 18.12 4.67 19.95
N ALA A 118 19.10 4.65 19.05
CA ALA A 118 18.84 4.87 17.63
C ALA A 118 18.10 3.69 17.00
N VAL A 119 18.47 2.45 17.37
CA VAL A 119 17.74 1.24 16.96
C VAL A 119 16.29 1.29 17.41
N VAL A 120 16.04 1.66 18.68
CA VAL A 120 14.68 1.80 19.22
C VAL A 120 13.89 2.85 18.45
N PHE A 121 14.48 4.03 18.25
CA PHE A 121 13.83 5.12 17.52
C PHE A 121 13.46 4.71 16.10
N TRP A 122 14.39 4.15 15.33
CA TRP A 122 14.14 3.80 13.93
C TRP A 122 13.21 2.60 13.76
N GLN A 123 13.21 1.64 14.70
CA GLN A 123 12.21 0.57 14.71
C GLN A 123 10.81 1.11 15.00
N TRP A 124 10.68 2.03 15.95
CA TRP A 124 9.41 2.70 16.23
C TRP A 124 8.91 3.49 15.01
N VAL A 125 9.79 4.25 14.33
CA VAL A 125 9.45 4.94 13.07
C VAL A 125 8.98 3.95 12.01
N ASN A 126 9.68 2.82 11.83
CA ASN A 126 9.31 1.80 10.86
C ASN A 126 7.92 1.19 11.15
N GLN A 127 7.62 0.85 12.41
CA GLN A 127 6.30 0.31 12.75
C GLN A 127 5.19 1.36 12.66
N SER A 128 5.49 2.62 12.98
CA SER A 128 4.55 3.73 12.80
C SER A 128 4.20 3.94 11.33
N PHE A 129 5.21 3.84 10.45
CA PHE A 129 5.02 3.91 9.00
C PHE A 129 4.13 2.76 8.49
N ASN A 130 4.43 1.52 8.87
CA ASN A 130 3.62 0.36 8.48
C ASN A 130 2.18 0.46 9.02
N ALA A 131 1.98 0.92 10.25
CA ALA A 131 0.66 1.13 10.81
C ALA A 131 -0.15 2.19 10.04
N LEU A 132 0.50 3.28 9.60
CA LEU A 132 -0.15 4.32 8.80
C LEU A 132 -0.52 3.82 7.39
N VAL A 133 0.37 3.07 6.73
CA VAL A 133 0.07 2.42 5.45
C VAL A 133 -1.11 1.46 5.61
N ASN A 134 -1.12 0.63 6.64
CA ASN A 134 -2.22 -0.28 6.94
C ASN A 134 -3.55 0.45 7.22
N TYR A 135 -3.50 1.55 7.98
CA TYR A 135 -4.69 2.37 8.24
C TYR A 135 -5.26 3.01 6.96
N THR A 136 -4.37 3.50 6.09
CA THR A 136 -4.75 4.23 4.87
C THR A 136 -5.29 3.30 3.79
N ASN A 137 -4.86 2.04 3.76
CA ASN A 137 -5.25 1.04 2.75
C ASN A 137 -6.20 -0.03 3.32
N ARG A 138 -6.83 0.21 4.48
CA ARG A 138 -7.79 -0.72 5.05
C ARG A 138 -9.04 -0.79 4.17
N ASN A 139 -9.60 -1.98 4.03
CA ASN A 139 -10.85 -2.16 3.30
C ASN A 139 -12.00 -1.44 4.03
N ALA A 140 -12.73 -0.55 3.35
CA ALA A 140 -13.88 0.14 3.95
C ALA A 140 -15.12 -0.77 4.02
N ALA A 141 -15.22 -1.77 3.15
CA ALA A 141 -16.30 -2.76 3.14
C ALA A 141 -16.10 -3.89 4.16
N SER A 142 -14.86 -4.11 4.64
CA SER A 142 -14.55 -5.02 5.74
C SER A 142 -13.77 -4.27 6.82
N PRO A 143 -14.46 -3.52 7.69
CA PRO A 143 -13.81 -2.57 8.59
C PRO A 143 -12.93 -3.30 9.61
N ILE A 144 -11.62 -3.09 9.49
CA ILE A 144 -10.66 -3.39 10.56
C ILE A 144 -10.93 -2.38 11.68
N SER A 145 -11.23 -2.87 12.88
CA SER A 145 -11.45 -2.03 14.04
C SER A 145 -10.19 -1.23 14.38
N ALA A 146 -10.35 0.03 14.78
CA ALA A 146 -9.24 0.84 15.26
C ALA A 146 -8.50 0.16 16.43
N THR A 147 -9.22 -0.63 17.24
CA THR A 147 -8.64 -1.44 18.31
C THR A 147 -7.73 -2.54 17.76
N GLN A 148 -8.14 -3.25 16.70
CA GLN A 148 -7.31 -4.29 16.07
C GLN A 148 -6.02 -3.70 15.50
N LEU A 149 -6.13 -2.55 14.81
CA LEU A 149 -4.95 -1.84 14.29
C LEU A 149 -4.02 -1.39 15.43
N GLY A 150 -4.58 -0.86 16.52
CA GLY A 150 -3.81 -0.45 17.69
C GLY A 150 -3.08 -1.62 18.35
N VAL A 151 -3.77 -2.75 18.54
CA VAL A 151 -3.18 -3.97 19.09
C VAL A 151 -2.08 -4.51 18.16
N ALA A 152 -2.35 -4.59 16.85
CA ALA A 152 -1.36 -5.03 15.86
C ALA A 152 -0.12 -4.12 15.86
N TYR A 153 -0.30 -2.82 15.98
CA TYR A 153 0.79 -1.86 16.06
C TYR A 153 1.62 -2.00 17.34
N VAL A 154 0.97 -2.07 18.51
CA VAL A 154 1.68 -2.23 19.79
C VAL A 154 2.45 -3.55 19.82
N THR A 155 1.81 -4.65 19.44
CA THR A 155 2.43 -5.99 19.43
C THR A 155 3.60 -6.08 18.44
N ALA A 156 3.44 -5.56 17.22
CA ALA A 156 4.51 -5.52 16.23
C ALA A 156 5.68 -4.62 16.69
N THR A 157 5.38 -3.48 17.32
CA THR A 157 6.39 -2.56 17.86
C THR A 157 7.15 -3.19 19.01
N SER A 158 6.46 -3.78 20.00
CA SER A 158 7.11 -4.48 21.10
C SER A 158 7.98 -5.64 20.59
N THR A 159 7.51 -6.40 19.59
CA THR A 159 8.27 -7.50 18.99
C THR A 159 9.52 -7.00 18.25
N ALA A 160 9.37 -5.95 17.43
CA ALA A 160 10.50 -5.31 16.74
C ALA A 160 11.55 -4.83 17.73
N LEU A 161 11.14 -4.11 18.77
CA LEU A 161 12.03 -3.54 19.77
C LEU A 161 12.71 -4.62 20.61
N ALA A 162 11.97 -5.62 21.09
CA ALA A 162 12.55 -6.74 21.85
C ALA A 162 13.61 -7.47 21.02
N THR A 163 13.30 -7.78 19.76
CA THR A 163 14.21 -8.46 18.84
C THR A 163 15.44 -7.59 18.54
N ALA A 164 15.22 -6.33 18.19
CA ALA A 164 16.30 -5.42 17.81
C ALA A 164 17.24 -5.13 18.98
N VAL A 165 16.71 -4.83 20.17
CA VAL A 165 17.52 -4.57 21.37
C VAL A 165 18.24 -5.84 21.82
N GLY A 166 17.54 -6.98 21.88
CA GLY A 166 18.13 -8.26 22.27
C GLY A 166 19.31 -8.64 21.37
N LEU A 167 19.11 -8.58 20.05
CA LEU A 167 20.17 -8.88 19.09
C LEU A 167 21.28 -7.81 19.10
N ASN A 168 20.97 -6.54 19.30
CA ASN A 168 21.98 -5.48 19.38
C ASN A 168 22.91 -5.70 20.58
N LEU A 169 22.36 -6.07 21.74
CA LEU A 169 23.15 -6.39 22.93
C LEU A 169 24.05 -7.61 22.72
N TYR A 170 23.55 -8.64 22.05
CA TYR A 170 24.32 -9.86 21.76
C TYR A 170 25.41 -9.63 20.70
N THR A 171 25.13 -8.79 19.70
CA THR A 171 26.05 -8.52 18.59
C THR A 171 27.17 -7.52 18.93
N LYS A 172 27.18 -6.95 20.15
CA LYS A 172 28.29 -6.09 20.63
C LYS A 172 29.66 -6.77 20.62
N LYS A 173 29.69 -8.09 20.77
CA LYS A 173 30.92 -8.90 20.74
C LYS A 173 31.12 -9.66 19.41
N ALA A 174 30.20 -9.49 18.47
CA ALA A 174 30.18 -10.21 17.20
C ALA A 174 30.85 -9.38 16.07
N PRO A 175 31.26 -10.04 14.97
CA PRO A 175 31.72 -9.33 13.78
C PRO A 175 30.71 -8.27 13.30
N PRO A 176 31.16 -7.08 12.87
CA PRO A 176 30.28 -5.99 12.43
C PRO A 176 29.29 -6.38 11.31
N LEU A 177 29.62 -7.40 10.52
CA LEU A 177 28.73 -7.94 9.49
C LEU A 177 27.46 -8.55 10.07
N LEU A 178 27.52 -9.23 11.22
CA LEU A 178 26.34 -9.82 11.86
C LEU A 178 25.44 -8.73 12.48
N ALA A 179 26.03 -7.68 13.05
CA ALA A 179 25.29 -6.56 13.62
C ALA A 179 24.45 -5.80 12.58
N ARG A 180 24.86 -5.80 11.29
CA ARG A 180 24.10 -5.20 10.19
C ARG A 180 22.81 -5.95 9.84
N TRP A 181 22.67 -7.23 10.23
CA TRP A 181 21.44 -8.01 10.02
C TRP A 181 20.39 -7.78 11.10
N VAL A 182 20.75 -7.13 12.21
CA VAL A 182 19.82 -6.89 13.33
C VAL A 182 18.54 -6.16 12.89
N PRO A 183 18.60 -5.08 12.09
CA PRO A 183 17.38 -4.43 11.60
C PRO A 183 16.52 -5.35 10.75
N PHE A 184 17.13 -6.17 9.88
CA PHE A 184 16.42 -7.12 9.03
C PHE A 184 15.65 -8.15 9.86
N VAL A 185 16.32 -8.81 10.82
CA VAL A 185 15.69 -9.83 11.66
C VAL A 185 14.56 -9.23 12.50
N ALA A 186 14.76 -8.04 13.05
CA ALA A 186 13.74 -7.35 13.84
C ALA A 186 12.50 -6.98 13.01
N VAL A 187 12.69 -6.49 11.77
CA VAL A 187 11.58 -6.20 10.86
C VAL A 187 10.87 -7.49 10.43
N ALA A 188 11.62 -8.57 10.15
CA ALA A 188 11.04 -9.87 9.81
C ALA A 188 10.19 -10.43 10.96
N ALA A 189 10.71 -10.40 12.20
CA ALA A 189 9.98 -10.84 13.39
C ALA A 189 8.71 -10.02 13.62
N ALA A 190 8.78 -8.70 13.44
CA ALA A 190 7.61 -7.84 13.56
C ALA A 190 6.57 -8.11 12.47
N ASN A 191 6.96 -8.32 11.22
CA ASN A 191 6.04 -8.68 10.14
C ASN A 191 5.37 -10.05 10.37
N PHE A 192 6.11 -11.01 10.94
CA PHE A 192 5.56 -12.32 11.32
C PHE A 192 4.43 -12.20 12.34
N VAL A 193 4.49 -11.21 13.23
CA VAL A 193 3.40 -10.91 14.19
C VAL A 193 2.33 -10.01 13.57
N ASN A 194 2.73 -9.00 12.80
CA ASN A 194 1.81 -7.99 12.26
C ASN A 194 0.82 -8.59 11.25
N ILE A 195 1.28 -9.42 10.31
CA ILE A 195 0.43 -9.96 9.24
C ILE A 195 -0.74 -10.78 9.82
N PRO A 196 -0.52 -11.78 10.71
CA PRO A 196 -1.62 -12.52 11.32
C PRO A 196 -2.56 -11.64 12.14
N MET A 197 -2.04 -10.62 12.83
CA MET A 197 -2.88 -9.71 13.63
C MET A 197 -3.74 -8.80 12.76
N MET A 198 -3.18 -8.27 11.66
CA MET A 198 -3.91 -7.44 10.71
C MET A 198 -4.95 -8.24 9.92
N ARG A 199 -4.66 -9.51 9.63
CA ARG A 199 -5.57 -10.42 8.91
C ARG A 199 -6.34 -11.37 9.83
N GLN A 200 -6.35 -11.11 11.14
CA GLN A 200 -6.95 -12.00 12.13
C GLN A 200 -8.44 -12.25 11.84
N GLN A 201 -9.15 -11.22 11.36
CA GLN A 201 -10.56 -11.32 11.04
C GLN A 201 -10.82 -12.23 9.83
N GLU A 202 -9.93 -12.22 8.83
CA GLU A 202 -10.02 -13.14 7.70
C GLU A 202 -9.69 -14.57 8.12
N ILE A 203 -8.73 -14.75 9.04
CA ILE A 203 -8.34 -16.07 9.56
C ILE A 203 -9.45 -16.69 10.42
N ILE A 204 -10.13 -15.90 11.26
CA ILE A 204 -11.17 -16.39 12.18
C ILE A 204 -12.53 -16.48 11.49
N SER A 205 -12.93 -15.43 10.78
CA SER A 205 -14.28 -15.33 10.22
C SER A 205 -14.37 -15.91 8.81
N GLY A 206 -13.24 -16.09 8.12
CA GLY A 206 -13.18 -16.47 6.72
C GLY A 206 -13.40 -15.30 5.78
N ILE A 207 -13.06 -15.50 4.50
CA ILE A 207 -13.31 -14.54 3.42
C ILE A 207 -14.54 -14.93 2.61
N SER A 208 -15.27 -13.95 2.08
CA SER A 208 -16.41 -14.19 1.19
C SER A 208 -15.92 -14.80 -0.13
N VAL A 209 -16.49 -15.93 -0.52
CA VAL A 209 -16.19 -16.59 -1.80
C VAL A 209 -17.29 -16.21 -2.79
N THR A 210 -16.91 -15.72 -3.96
CA THR A 210 -17.82 -15.36 -5.06
C THR A 210 -17.62 -16.26 -6.28
N ASP A 211 -18.66 -16.43 -7.08
CA ASP A 211 -18.56 -17.04 -8.41
C ASP A 211 -18.04 -16.05 -9.46
N GLU A 212 -17.95 -16.49 -10.71
CA GLU A 212 -17.55 -15.67 -11.87
C GLU A 212 -18.50 -14.50 -12.18
N ASN A 213 -19.69 -14.48 -11.58
CA ASN A 213 -20.71 -13.45 -11.74
C ASN A 213 -20.85 -12.56 -10.49
N ASP A 214 -19.84 -12.57 -9.59
CA ASP A 214 -19.83 -11.86 -8.30
C ASP A 214 -20.96 -12.27 -7.32
N ASN A 215 -21.61 -13.41 -7.53
CA ASN A 215 -22.58 -13.93 -6.59
C ASN A 215 -21.86 -14.57 -5.40
N LYS A 216 -22.26 -14.21 -4.18
CA LYS A 216 -21.71 -14.77 -2.96
C LYS A 216 -22.10 -16.24 -2.79
N LEU A 217 -21.13 -17.14 -2.94
CA LEU A 217 -21.29 -18.59 -2.77
C LEU A 217 -21.21 -19.03 -1.31
N GLY A 218 -20.46 -18.30 -0.48
CA GLY A 218 -20.29 -18.66 0.92
C GLY A 218 -19.11 -17.95 1.58
N VAL A 219 -18.62 -18.53 2.67
CA VAL A 219 -17.46 -18.03 3.42
C VAL A 219 -16.44 -19.16 3.54
N SER A 220 -15.18 -18.87 3.23
CA SER A 220 -14.06 -19.81 3.35
C SER A 220 -13.75 -20.03 4.83
N ARG A 221 -14.26 -21.12 5.42
CA ARG A 221 -13.91 -21.59 6.77
C ARG A 221 -13.11 -22.88 6.68
#